data_AF-A0A1V5EBV4-F1
#
_entry.id   AF-A0A1V5EBV4-F1
#
_cell.length_a   1.000
_cell.length_b   1.000
_cell.length_c   1.000
_cell.angle_alpha   90.00
_cell.angle_beta   90.00
_cell.angle_gamma   90.00
#
_symmetry.space_group_name_H-M   'P 1'
#
loop_
_entity.id
_entity.type
_entity.pdbx_description
1 polymer ?
#
loop_
_entity_poly.entity_id
_entity_poly.type
_entity_poly.pdbx_seq_one_letter_code
_entity_poly.pdbx_strand_id
1 'polypeptide(L)'
;MGEIYDVRELLESAAVRMAVEKATKKEIARLEGLHKKMLKAAKKHDMQAWLQYNTLFHGFFRDKADNDCLCQLIIMLKRRIYRYQYMPVSYPHFIDIYAEHHAALIECCKKKDAAMAEKVMRIHVRKVKDVVMKDATPSLSTTRKLSI
;
A
#
# COMPACT_ATOMS: atom_id res chain seq x y z
N MET A 1 10.09 0.33 13.37
CA MET A 1 9.14 0.54 12.25
C MET A 1 8.61 -0.77 11.67
N GLY A 2 9.42 -1.83 11.57
CA GLY A 2 8.96 -3.13 11.08
C GLY A 2 7.69 -3.66 11.75
N GLU A 3 7.59 -3.56 13.07
CA GLU A 3 6.41 -3.99 13.84
C GLU A 3 5.11 -3.26 13.44
N ILE A 4 5.19 -1.98 13.06
CA ILE A 4 4.03 -1.25 12.57
C ILE A 4 3.52 -1.86 11.26
N TYR A 5 4.44 -2.28 10.39
CA TYR A 5 4.06 -2.96 9.15
C TYR A 5 3.54 -4.36 9.39
N ASP A 6 4.03 -5.08 10.41
CA ASP A 6 3.49 -6.39 10.79
C ASP A 6 2.02 -6.28 11.25
N VAL A 7 1.71 -5.28 12.08
CA VAL A 7 0.32 -5.03 12.49
C VAL A 7 -0.53 -4.53 11.32
N ARG A 8 0.02 -3.65 10.46
CA ARG A 8 -0.68 -3.19 9.25
C ARG A 8 -0.97 -4.34 8.28
N GLU A 9 -0.08 -5.30 8.13
CA GLU A 9 -0.30 -6.47 7.28
C GLU A 9 -1.56 -7.20 7.73
N LEU A 10 -1.64 -7.51 9.03
CA LEU A 10 -2.80 -8.20 9.63
C LEU A 10 -4.10 -7.41 9.43
N LEU A 11 -4.06 -6.11 9.71
CA LEU A 11 -5.25 -5.26 9.66
C LEU A 11 -5.70 -4.95 8.22
N GLU A 12 -4.79 -4.57 7.32
CA GLU A 12 -5.14 -4.23 5.94
C GLU A 12 -5.57 -5.48 5.15
N SER A 13 -4.96 -6.66 5.41
CA SER A 13 -5.41 -7.89 4.77
C SER A 13 -6.81 -8.30 5.23
N ALA A 14 -7.11 -8.16 6.53
CA ALA A 14 -8.45 -8.39 7.06
C ALA A 14 -9.46 -7.39 6.48
N ALA A 15 -9.10 -6.11 6.37
CA ALA A 15 -9.94 -5.07 5.77
C ALA A 15 -10.35 -5.43 4.34
N VAL A 16 -9.38 -5.82 3.52
CA VAL A 16 -9.61 -6.22 2.13
C VAL A 16 -10.51 -7.45 2.06
N ARG A 17 -10.25 -8.47 2.88
CA ARG A 17 -11.09 -9.68 2.95
C ARG A 17 -12.55 -9.32 3.21
N MET A 18 -12.80 -8.44 4.18
CA MET A 18 -14.15 -7.98 4.53
C MET A 18 -14.79 -7.16 3.41
N ALA A 19 -14.01 -6.30 2.74
CA ALA A 19 -14.52 -5.33 1.76
C ALA A 19 -14.85 -5.93 0.38
N VAL A 20 -14.08 -6.91 -0.09
CA VAL A 20 -14.08 -7.40 -1.48
C VAL A 20 -15.45 -7.94 -1.92
N GLU A 21 -16.10 -8.73 -1.07
CA GLU A 21 -17.43 -9.29 -1.36
C GLU A 21 -18.51 -8.21 -1.44
N LYS A 22 -18.33 -7.09 -0.72
CA LYS A 22 -19.26 -5.95 -0.67
C LYS A 22 -19.09 -4.93 -1.80
N ALA A 23 -18.00 -5.00 -2.57
CA ALA A 23 -17.69 -4.01 -3.61
C ALA A 23 -18.70 -4.01 -4.77
N THR A 24 -19.39 -2.90 -5.01
CA THR A 24 -20.32 -2.77 -6.15
C THR A 24 -19.58 -2.57 -7.47
N LYS A 25 -20.26 -2.80 -8.61
CA LYS A 25 -19.68 -2.52 -9.94
C LYS A 25 -19.19 -1.07 -10.09
N LYS A 26 -19.93 -0.10 -9.54
CA LYS A 26 -19.57 1.32 -9.53
C LYS A 26 -18.30 1.59 -8.72
N GLU A 27 -18.17 0.94 -7.56
CA GLU A 27 -16.98 1.08 -6.71
C GLU A 27 -15.75 0.39 -7.33
N ILE A 28 -15.93 -0.76 -7.98
CA ILE A 28 -14.86 -1.44 -8.73
C ILE A 28 -14.37 -0.53 -9.86
N ALA A 29 -15.27 0.09 -10.64
CA ALA A 29 -14.89 1.05 -11.67
C ALA A 29 -14.13 2.26 -11.09
N ARG A 30 -14.50 2.71 -9.87
CA ARG A 30 -13.76 3.75 -9.15
C ARG A 30 -12.34 3.29 -8.80
N LEU A 31 -12.16 2.06 -8.30
CA LEU A 31 -10.83 1.49 -8.01
C LEU A 31 -9.96 1.41 -9.26
N GLU A 32 -10.53 0.96 -10.39
CA GLU A 32 -9.83 0.96 -11.68
C GLU A 32 -9.41 2.38 -12.11
N GLY A 33 -10.29 3.36 -11.90
CA GLY A 33 -9.99 4.77 -12.14
C GLY A 33 -8.83 5.28 -11.28
N LEU A 34 -8.83 4.96 -9.98
CA LEU A 34 -7.72 5.31 -9.08
C LEU A 34 -6.41 4.63 -9.51
N HIS A 35 -6.46 3.34 -9.87
CA HIS A 35 -5.30 2.61 -10.35
C HIS A 35 -4.72 3.22 -11.64
N LYS A 36 -5.56 3.53 -12.64
CA LYS A 36 -5.12 4.24 -13.85
C LYS A 36 -4.50 5.60 -13.55
N LYS A 37 -5.01 6.33 -12.57
CA LYS A 37 -4.45 7.62 -12.14
C LYS A 37 -3.08 7.45 -11.45
N MET A 38 -2.92 6.41 -10.63
CA MET A 38 -1.60 6.05 -10.05
C MET A 38 -0.58 5.75 -11.16
N LEU A 39 -0.93 4.93 -12.16
CA LEU A 39 -0.04 4.63 -13.28
C LEU A 39 0.38 5.88 -14.06
N LYS A 40 -0.57 6.81 -14.30
CA LYS A 40 -0.26 8.08 -14.97
C LYS A 40 0.65 8.98 -14.13
N ALA A 41 0.40 9.06 -12.83
CA ALA A 41 1.22 9.84 -11.91
C ALA A 41 2.65 9.29 -11.84
N ALA A 42 2.80 7.96 -11.77
CA ALA A 42 4.08 7.27 -11.82
C ALA A 42 4.88 7.61 -13.08
N LYS A 43 4.26 7.51 -14.27
CA LYS A 43 4.90 7.86 -15.55
C LYS A 43 5.37 9.31 -15.64
N LYS A 44 4.72 10.22 -14.90
CA LYS A 44 5.06 11.64 -14.84
C LYS A 44 6.01 11.99 -13.69
N HIS A 45 6.43 11.01 -12.89
CA HIS A 45 7.16 11.21 -11.65
C HIS A 45 6.42 12.13 -10.64
N ASP A 46 5.09 12.21 -10.70
CA ASP A 46 4.26 13.00 -9.80
C ASP A 46 3.93 12.18 -8.54
N MET A 47 4.84 12.22 -7.57
CA MET A 47 4.74 11.40 -6.36
C MET A 47 3.63 11.85 -5.42
N GLN A 48 3.31 13.14 -5.41
CA GLN A 48 2.23 13.68 -4.59
C GLN A 48 0.88 13.17 -5.08
N ALA A 49 0.62 13.24 -6.39
CA ALA A 49 -0.60 12.70 -6.98
C ALA A 49 -0.68 11.18 -6.81
N TRP A 50 0.43 10.45 -7.01
CA TRP A 50 0.47 9.01 -6.80
C TRP A 50 0.04 8.66 -5.36
N LEU A 51 0.64 9.31 -4.36
CA LEU A 51 0.34 9.04 -2.94
C LEU A 51 -1.11 9.37 -2.59
N GLN A 52 -1.67 10.44 -3.15
CA GLN A 52 -3.07 10.79 -2.99
C GLN A 52 -3.99 9.68 -3.52
N TYR A 53 -3.76 9.19 -4.74
CA TYR A 53 -4.57 8.12 -5.32
C TYR A 53 -4.39 6.78 -4.61
N ASN A 54 -3.17 6.48 -4.17
CA ASN A 54 -2.87 5.30 -3.35
C ASN A 54 -3.61 5.33 -2.01
N THR A 55 -3.62 6.49 -1.35
CA THR A 55 -4.36 6.70 -0.09
C THR A 55 -5.86 6.47 -0.27
N LEU A 56 -6.43 6.96 -1.36
CA LEU A 56 -7.83 6.73 -1.72
C LEU A 56 -8.12 5.26 -2.04
N PHE A 57 -7.20 4.58 -2.72
CA PHE A 57 -7.32 3.16 -3.08
C PHE A 57 -7.34 2.27 -1.83
N HIS A 58 -6.37 2.41 -0.93
CA HIS A 58 -6.38 1.68 0.34
C HIS A 58 -7.52 2.12 1.27
N GLY A 59 -7.90 3.40 1.22
CA GLY A 59 -9.01 3.94 1.99
C GLY A 59 -10.34 3.27 1.66
N PHE A 60 -10.57 2.92 0.38
CA PHE A 60 -11.74 2.16 -0.03
C PHE A 60 -11.88 0.85 0.76
N PHE A 61 -10.85 0.00 0.81
CA PHE A 61 -10.95 -1.29 1.49
C PHE A 61 -11.12 -1.14 2.99
N ARG A 62 -10.42 -0.18 3.60
CA ARG A 62 -10.58 0.15 5.02
C ARG A 62 -12.04 0.52 5.30
N ASP A 63 -12.58 1.51 4.59
CA ASP A 63 -13.92 2.04 4.87
C ASP A 63 -15.01 1.01 4.54
N LYS A 64 -14.83 0.25 3.45
CA LYS A 64 -15.75 -0.81 3.02
C LYS A 64 -15.69 -2.06 3.90
N ALA A 65 -14.73 -2.16 4.82
CA ALA A 65 -14.69 -3.26 5.78
C ALA A 65 -15.86 -3.21 6.77
N ASP A 66 -16.48 -2.04 6.98
CA ASP A 66 -17.54 -1.80 7.97
C ASP A 66 -17.13 -2.22 9.40
N ASN A 67 -15.88 -1.92 9.77
CA ASN A 67 -15.33 -2.22 11.09
C ASN A 67 -14.58 -0.98 11.63
N ASP A 68 -15.29 -0.16 12.39
CA ASP A 68 -14.77 1.13 12.87
C ASP A 68 -13.50 1.01 13.71
N CYS A 69 -13.40 -0.03 14.55
CA CYS A 69 -12.20 -0.29 15.36
C CYS A 69 -10.99 -0.55 14.47
N LEU A 70 -11.13 -1.45 13.48
CA LEU A 70 -10.08 -1.73 12.50
C LEU A 70 -9.71 -0.48 11.69
N CYS A 71 -10.71 0.30 11.26
CA CYS A 71 -10.49 1.55 10.53
C CYS A 71 -9.64 2.53 11.33
N GLN A 72 -10.00 2.76 12.59
CA GLN A 72 -9.28 3.67 13.49
C GLN A 72 -7.84 3.21 13.73
N LEU A 73 -7.62 1.91 13.98
CA LEU A 73 -6.28 1.35 14.17
C LEU A 73 -5.41 1.52 12.92
N ILE A 74 -5.94 1.23 11.72
CA ILE A 74 -5.20 1.44 10.47
C ILE A 74 -4.82 2.92 10.29
N ILE A 75 -5.75 3.84 10.55
CA ILE A 75 -5.50 5.30 10.44
C ILE A 75 -4.41 5.73 11.43
N MET A 76 -4.50 5.29 12.69
CA MET A 76 -3.52 5.59 13.72
C MET A 76 -2.12 5.11 13.33
N LEU A 77 -2.01 3.85 12.87
CA LEU A 77 -0.73 3.27 12.45
C LEU A 77 -0.16 3.99 11.23
N LYS A 78 -0.98 4.28 10.21
CA LYS A 78 -0.55 5.02 9.01
C LYS A 78 -0.04 6.43 9.34
N ARG A 79 -0.64 7.12 10.32
CA ARG A 79 -0.17 8.44 10.79
C ARG A 79 1.23 8.37 11.42
N ARG A 80 1.52 7.35 12.22
CA ARG A 80 2.84 7.17 12.86
C ARG A 80 3.99 7.01 11.85
N ILE A 81 3.69 6.50 10.66
CA ILE A 81 4.65 6.27 9.58
C ILE A 81 4.48 7.22 8.40
N TYR A 82 3.70 8.30 8.54
CA TYR A 82 3.32 9.17 7.42
C TYR A 82 4.54 9.70 6.65
N ARG A 83 5.60 10.10 7.36
CA ARG A 83 6.85 10.60 6.76
C ARG A 83 7.55 9.58 5.85
N TYR A 84 7.32 8.29 6.08
CA TYR A 84 7.96 7.19 5.34
C TYR A 84 7.12 6.70 4.15
N GLN A 85 5.89 7.21 3.96
CA GLN A 85 5.02 6.79 2.86
C GLN A 85 5.54 7.21 1.48
N TYR A 86 6.48 8.17 1.42
CA TYR A 86 7.14 8.59 0.19
C TYR A 86 8.33 7.70 -0.20
N MET A 87 8.91 6.92 0.73
CA MET A 87 10.11 6.12 0.42
C MET A 87 9.86 5.00 -0.61
N PRO A 88 8.76 4.22 -0.53
CA PRO A 88 8.50 3.14 -1.47
C PRO A 88 8.38 3.60 -2.94
N VAL A 89 8.05 4.88 -3.16
CA VAL A 89 7.84 5.45 -4.49
C VAL A 89 9.04 6.20 -5.04
N SER A 90 10.10 6.39 -4.25
CA SER A 90 11.37 6.93 -4.72
C SER A 90 12.13 5.97 -5.66
N TYR A 91 11.65 4.73 -5.79
CA TYR A 91 12.31 3.67 -6.53
C TYR A 91 11.37 3.12 -7.62
N PRO A 92 11.64 3.43 -8.90
CA PRO A 92 10.74 3.10 -10.01
C PRO A 92 10.32 1.62 -10.08
N HIS A 93 11.26 0.70 -9.82
CA HIS A 93 11.01 -0.75 -9.87
C HIS A 93 9.97 -1.26 -8.84
N PHE A 94 9.78 -0.56 -7.72
CA PHE A 94 8.75 -0.94 -6.73
C PHE A 94 7.36 -0.45 -7.13
N ILE A 95 7.27 0.64 -7.90
CA ILE A 95 5.99 1.16 -8.38
C ILE A 95 5.29 0.14 -9.29
N ASP A 96 6.04 -0.52 -10.18
CA ASP A 96 5.50 -1.54 -11.07
C ASP A 96 4.93 -2.74 -10.28
N ILE A 97 5.66 -3.21 -9.27
CA ILE A 97 5.20 -4.28 -8.37
C ILE A 97 3.92 -3.86 -7.63
N TYR A 98 3.85 -2.62 -7.12
CA TYR A 98 2.64 -2.14 -6.45
C TYR A 98 1.45 -2.02 -7.39
N ALA A 99 1.68 -1.60 -8.64
CA ALA A 99 0.65 -1.57 -9.66
C ALA A 99 0.09 -2.97 -9.96
N GLU A 100 0.95 -3.98 -10.08
CA GLU A 100 0.53 -5.37 -10.27
C GLU A 100 -0.33 -5.87 -9.10
N HIS A 101 0.09 -5.61 -7.86
CA HIS A 101 -0.69 -5.97 -6.69
C HIS A 101 -2.05 -5.25 -6.63
N HIS A 102 -2.10 -3.95 -6.98
CA HIS A 102 -3.35 -3.19 -7.05
C HIS A 102 -4.29 -3.75 -8.13
N ALA A 103 -3.75 -4.11 -9.30
CA ALA A 103 -4.51 -4.77 -10.35
C ALA A 103 -5.10 -6.11 -9.88
N ALA A 104 -4.29 -6.94 -9.20
CA ALA A 104 -4.75 -8.21 -8.66
C ALA A 104 -5.87 -8.03 -7.61
N LEU A 105 -5.80 -7.01 -6.75
CA LEU A 105 -6.87 -6.70 -5.80
C LEU A 105 -8.18 -6.29 -6.50
N ILE A 106 -8.09 -5.53 -7.59
CA ILE A 106 -9.25 -5.17 -8.41
C ILE A 106 -9.88 -6.44 -9.02
N GLU A 107 -9.06 -7.35 -9.54
CA GLU A 107 -9.56 -8.62 -10.08
C GLU A 107 -10.22 -9.48 -9.00
N CYS A 108 -9.68 -9.49 -7.78
CA CYS A 108 -10.34 -10.15 -6.65
C CYS A 108 -11.70 -9.52 -6.34
N CYS A 109 -11.84 -8.18 -6.44
CA CYS A 109 -13.13 -7.50 -6.29
C CYS A 109 -14.15 -7.93 -7.36
N LYS A 110 -13.71 -8.07 -8.61
CA LYS A 110 -14.56 -8.54 -9.73
C LYS A 110 -15.04 -9.97 -9.51
N LYS A 111 -14.14 -10.83 -9.03
CA LYS A 111 -14.39 -12.26 -8.79
C LYS A 111 -15.01 -12.55 -7.42
N LYS A 112 -15.13 -11.55 -6.54
CA LYS A 112 -15.57 -11.70 -5.15
C LYS A 112 -14.71 -12.68 -4.36
N ASP A 113 -13.42 -12.76 -4.70
CA ASP A 113 -12.49 -13.70 -4.07
C ASP A 113 -11.80 -13.07 -2.86
N ALA A 114 -12.48 -13.12 -1.71
CA ALA A 114 -11.97 -12.54 -0.46
C ALA A 114 -10.67 -13.21 0.02
N ALA A 115 -10.55 -14.53 -0.18
CA ALA A 115 -9.38 -15.29 0.27
C ALA A 115 -8.12 -14.93 -0.53
N MET A 116 -8.24 -14.80 -1.86
CA MET A 116 -7.14 -14.35 -2.70
C MET A 116 -6.79 -12.88 -2.42
N ALA A 117 -7.80 -12.03 -2.23
CA ALA A 117 -7.56 -10.62 -1.94
C ALA A 117 -6.77 -10.41 -0.63
N GLU A 118 -7.07 -11.20 0.41
CA GLU A 118 -6.31 -11.21 1.65
C GLU A 118 -4.84 -11.56 1.39
N LYS A 119 -4.57 -12.64 0.64
CA LYS A 119 -3.21 -13.07 0.29
C LYS A 119 -2.45 -11.98 -0.46
N VAL A 120 -3.09 -11.36 -1.46
CA VAL A 120 -2.48 -10.28 -2.25
C VAL A 120 -2.14 -9.08 -1.37
N MET A 121 -3.04 -8.66 -0.47
CA MET A 121 -2.78 -7.53 0.42
C MET A 121 -1.65 -7.83 1.42
N ARG A 122 -1.56 -9.06 1.94
CA ARG A 122 -0.42 -9.48 2.79
C ARG A 122 0.90 -9.34 2.03
N ILE A 123 0.97 -9.87 0.82
CA ILE A 123 2.17 -9.78 -0.04
C ILE A 123 2.51 -8.32 -0.31
N HIS A 124 1.50 -7.50 -0.63
CA HIS A 124 1.68 -6.08 -0.87
C HIS A 124 2.32 -5.37 0.34
N VAL A 125 1.72 -5.49 1.54
CA VAL A 125 2.24 -4.81 2.74
C VAL A 125 3.63 -5.31 3.14
N ARG A 126 3.91 -6.62 3.01
CA ARG A 126 5.26 -7.18 3.22
C ARG A 126 6.27 -6.58 2.27
N LYS A 127 5.94 -6.47 0.98
CA LYS A 127 6.84 -5.82 0.02
C LYS A 127 7.11 -4.37 0.39
N VAL A 128 6.09 -3.61 0.84
CA VAL A 128 6.31 -2.24 1.32
C VAL A 128 7.23 -2.22 2.56
N LYS A 129 7.03 -3.15 3.50
CA LYS A 129 7.90 -3.30 4.69
C LYS A 129 9.35 -3.52 4.26
N ASP A 130 9.60 -4.47 3.36
CA ASP A 130 10.96 -4.81 2.91
C ASP A 130 11.68 -3.61 2.32
N VAL A 131 10.99 -2.81 1.49
CA VAL A 131 11.56 -1.60 0.88
C VAL A 131 11.94 -0.58 1.94
N VAL A 132 10.97 -0.21 2.79
CA VAL A 132 11.19 0.80 3.83
C VAL A 132 12.26 0.37 4.83
N MET A 133 12.33 -0.93 5.17
CA MET A 133 13.33 -1.43 6.11
C MET A 133 14.73 -1.53 5.50
N LYS A 134 14.87 -1.84 4.20
CA LYS A 134 16.17 -1.85 3.50
C LYS A 134 16.74 -0.44 3.31
N ASP A 135 15.88 0.56 3.08
CA ASP A 135 16.33 1.95 2.97
C ASP A 135 16.56 2.62 4.33
N ALA A 136 15.88 2.15 5.39
CA ALA A 136 16.04 2.67 6.75
C ALA A 136 17.29 2.12 7.47
N THR A 137 17.95 1.09 6.95
CA THR A 137 19.29 0.70 7.39
C THR A 137 20.30 1.71 6.84
N PRO A 138 20.95 2.54 7.68
CA PRO A 138 22.05 3.36 7.22
C PRO A 138 23.14 2.42 6.70
N SER A 139 23.72 2.71 5.55
CA SER A 139 25.03 2.16 5.19
C SER A 139 26.01 2.51 6.31
N LEU A 140 26.28 1.57 7.21
CA LEU A 140 27.47 1.59 8.05
C LEU A 140 28.69 1.31 7.17
N SER A 141 29.03 2.25 6.27
CA SER A 141 30.31 2.30 5.57
C SER A 141 30.49 3.63 4.84
N THR A 142 30.63 4.71 5.59
CA THR A 142 31.50 5.79 5.13
C THR A 142 32.39 6.20 6.28
N THR A 143 33.30 5.30 6.64
CA THR A 143 34.48 5.68 7.41
C THR A 143 35.31 6.59 6.53
N ARG A 144 35.09 7.89 6.72
CA ARG A 144 35.97 8.96 6.26
C ARG A 144 37.32 8.76 6.95
N LYS A 145 38.22 7.97 6.35
CA LYS A 145 39.66 8.09 6.64
C LYS A 145 40.20 9.27 5.84
N LEU A 146 40.07 10.45 6.44
CA LEU A 146 41.04 11.53 6.22
C LEU A 146 42.18 11.29 7.20
N SER A 147 43.35 10.87 6.73
CA SER A 147 44.62 11.02 7.45
C SER A 147 45.79 10.77 6.50
N ILE A 148 46.41 11.90 6.12
CA ILE A 148 47.82 12.13 5.76
C ILE A 148 48.27 11.57 4.41
#